data_AF-A0AAD5R718-F1
#
_entry.id   AF-A0AAD5R718-F1
#
_cell.length_a   1.000
_cell.length_b   1.000
_cell.length_c   1.000
_cell.angle_alpha   90.00
_cell.angle_beta   90.00
_cell.angle_gamma   90.00
#
_symmetry.space_group_name_H-M   'P 1'
#
loop_
_entity.id
_entity.type
_entity.pdbx_description
1 polymer ?
#
loop_
_entity_poly.entity_id
_entity_poly.type
_entity_poly.pdbx_seq_one_letter_code
_entity_poly.pdbx_strand_id
1 'polypeptide(L)'
;MERSDIRGRKAKNRIPLARPIYERVERVSSSRRRPVVLFGPLLTPIIQTLLDDSTRFSHCVPECRALQSMEVDRLLANCELIEARRRETLYDVITASSIHYFAEMGIHCIVDVSPSGIQRMHSLHFYPIVIRVKFNLPSRSKISRRIFVRENNNQTGKRSH
;
A
#
# COMPACT_ATOMS: atom_id res chain seq x y z
N MET A 1 11.61 -57.04 30.03
CA MET A 1 12.40 -56.41 28.96
C MET A 1 11.48 -55.53 28.14
N GLU A 2 11.81 -54.24 28.11
CA GLU A 2 10.95 -53.09 27.83
C GLU A 2 10.40 -53.03 26.40
N ARG A 3 9.14 -52.56 26.29
CA ARG A 3 8.46 -52.24 25.04
C ARG A 3 9.00 -50.93 24.47
N SER A 4 9.42 -50.96 23.21
CA SER A 4 9.84 -49.81 22.42
C SER A 4 8.69 -48.82 22.18
N ASP A 5 8.79 -47.62 22.75
CA ASP A 5 7.83 -46.53 22.54
C ASP A 5 8.31 -45.62 21.40
N ILE A 6 7.78 -45.88 20.20
CA ILE A 6 7.95 -45.04 19.02
C ILE A 6 7.04 -43.83 19.17
N ARG A 7 7.55 -42.74 19.75
CA ARG A 7 6.89 -41.43 19.70
C ARG A 7 7.66 -40.48 18.81
N GLY A 8 7.29 -40.50 17.53
CA GLY A 8 7.67 -39.52 16.53
C GLY A 8 7.38 -38.10 17.02
N ARG A 9 8.43 -37.34 17.30
CA ARG A 9 8.33 -35.90 17.50
C ARG A 9 8.02 -35.27 16.13
N LYS A 10 6.74 -34.98 15.87
CA LYS A 10 6.35 -34.07 14.79
C LYS A 10 7.10 -32.76 14.98
N ALA A 11 8.10 -32.51 14.14
CA ALA A 11 8.72 -31.22 14.00
C ALA A 11 7.61 -30.23 13.63
N LYS A 12 7.22 -29.38 14.58
CA LYS A 12 6.35 -28.25 14.30
C LYS A 12 7.09 -27.42 13.27
N ASN A 13 6.54 -27.32 12.05
CA ASN A 13 6.96 -26.38 11.01
C ASN A 13 7.09 -24.98 11.62
N ARG A 14 8.25 -24.65 12.17
CA ARG A 14 8.61 -23.28 12.49
C ARG A 14 8.96 -22.68 11.16
N ILE A 15 7.99 -21.97 10.58
CA ILE A 15 8.24 -21.01 9.51
C ILE A 15 9.44 -20.17 10.00
N PRO A 16 10.58 -20.16 9.29
CA PRO A 16 11.68 -19.30 9.67
C PRO A 16 11.15 -17.87 9.72
N LEU A 17 11.30 -17.20 10.86
CA LEU A 17 11.05 -15.76 10.99
C LEU A 17 12.14 -15.04 10.17
N ALA A 18 12.02 -15.10 8.84
CA ALA A 18 12.92 -14.43 7.90
C ALA A 18 12.70 -12.90 7.89
N ARG A 19 11.79 -12.39 8.72
CA ARG A 19 11.54 -10.96 8.89
C ARG A 19 12.25 -10.47 10.14
N PRO A 20 13.15 -9.48 10.03
CA PRO A 20 13.76 -8.89 11.21
C PRO A 20 12.67 -8.28 12.10
N ILE A 21 12.75 -8.54 13.40
CA ILE A 21 11.81 -8.01 14.41
C ILE A 21 12.05 -6.50 14.61
N TYR A 22 13.27 -6.06 14.39
CA TYR A 22 13.71 -4.68 14.49
C TYR A 22 14.38 -4.25 13.19
N GLU A 23 14.07 -3.05 12.73
CA GLU A 23 14.71 -2.42 11.58
C GLU A 23 15.58 -1.26 12.06
N ARG A 24 16.82 -1.17 11.57
CA ARG A 24 17.69 -0.03 11.85
C ARG A 24 17.15 1.19 11.10
N VAL A 25 16.93 2.29 11.81
CA VAL A 25 16.43 3.54 11.23
C VAL A 25 17.39 4.68 11.47
N GLU A 26 17.47 5.60 10.52
CA GLU A 26 18.29 6.80 10.59
C GLU A 26 17.43 8.04 10.35
N ARG A 27 17.81 9.16 11.00
CA ARG A 27 17.07 10.41 10.86
C ARG A 27 17.44 11.06 9.53
N VAL A 28 16.46 11.23 8.66
CA VAL A 28 16.59 11.98 7.41
C VAL A 28 15.82 13.29 7.55
N SER A 29 16.48 14.43 7.34
CA SER A 29 15.81 15.72 7.26
C SER A 29 15.06 15.82 5.93
N SER A 30 13.74 16.02 5.98
CA SER A 30 12.91 16.27 4.79
C SER A 30 12.40 17.71 4.82
N SER A 31 12.69 18.48 3.79
CA SER A 31 12.10 19.82 3.57
C SER A 31 10.72 19.75 2.90
N ARG A 32 10.38 18.62 2.28
CA ARG A 32 9.15 18.41 1.50
C ARG A 32 8.09 17.68 2.33
N ARG A 33 6.81 17.92 2.02
CA ARG A 33 5.71 17.11 2.57
C ARG A 33 5.81 15.69 2.04
N ARG A 34 5.58 14.72 2.93
CA ARG A 34 5.74 13.30 2.64
C ARG A 34 4.45 12.73 2.05
N PRO A 35 4.52 11.86 1.03
CA PRO A 35 3.35 11.10 0.56
C PRO A 35 2.72 10.27 1.67
N VAL A 36 1.44 9.95 1.55
CA VAL A 36 0.68 9.15 2.52
C VAL A 36 0.11 7.92 1.82
N VAL A 37 0.40 6.74 2.36
CA VAL A 37 -0.09 5.46 1.87
C VAL A 37 -0.92 4.81 2.97
N LEU A 38 -2.19 4.51 2.67
CA LEU A 38 -3.15 3.98 3.64
C LEU A 38 -3.53 2.54 3.30
N PHE A 39 -3.52 1.66 4.29
CA PHE A 39 -3.90 0.26 4.17
C PHE A 39 -4.91 -0.13 5.24
N GLY A 40 -5.88 -0.98 4.93
CA GLY A 40 -6.84 -1.52 5.90
C GLY A 40 -8.30 -1.26 5.53
N PRO A 41 -9.24 -1.43 6.47
CA PRO A 41 -10.65 -1.10 6.26
C PRO A 41 -10.93 0.40 6.42
N LEU A 42 -12.13 0.83 6.02
CA LEU A 42 -12.61 2.21 6.18
C LEU A 42 -11.72 3.25 5.51
N LEU A 43 -10.95 2.89 4.47
CA LEU A 43 -10.04 3.83 3.81
C LEU A 43 -10.77 4.97 3.13
N THR A 44 -11.86 4.68 2.42
CA THR A 44 -12.62 5.69 1.67
C THR A 44 -13.07 6.87 2.54
N PRO A 45 -13.76 6.66 3.69
CA PRO A 45 -14.13 7.79 4.55
C PRO A 45 -12.91 8.49 5.15
N ILE A 46 -11.84 7.77 5.52
CA ILE A 46 -10.60 8.39 6.03
C ILE A 46 -9.96 9.29 4.97
N ILE A 47 -9.85 8.81 3.73
CA ILE A 47 -9.32 9.57 2.61
C ILE A 47 -10.16 10.81 2.39
N GLN A 48 -11.49 10.69 2.38
CA GLN A 48 -12.39 11.84 2.20
C GLN A 48 -12.15 12.89 3.28
N THR A 49 -12.10 12.50 4.56
CA THR A 49 -11.82 13.42 5.67
C THR A 49 -10.46 14.11 5.54
N LEU A 50 -9.44 13.42 5.00
CA LEU A 50 -8.15 14.06 4.73
C LEU A 50 -8.26 15.07 3.58
N LEU A 51 -8.99 14.73 2.51
CA LEU A 51 -9.17 15.57 1.33
C LEU A 51 -10.05 16.80 1.60
N ASP A 52 -10.90 16.77 2.63
CA ASP A 52 -11.65 17.93 3.09
C ASP A 52 -10.71 19.07 3.56
N ASP A 53 -9.46 18.75 3.94
CA ASP A 53 -8.37 19.70 4.18
C ASP A 53 -7.42 19.80 2.97
N SER A 54 -7.95 20.42 1.90
CA SER A 54 -7.27 20.57 0.61
C SER A 54 -5.98 21.39 0.65
N THR A 55 -5.77 22.17 1.72
CA THR A 55 -4.54 22.96 1.92
C THR A 55 -3.35 22.07 2.29
N ARG A 56 -3.61 20.90 2.86
CA ARG A 56 -2.57 19.99 3.34
C ARG A 56 -2.53 18.66 2.60
N PHE A 57 -3.65 18.21 2.04
CA PHE A 57 -3.76 16.92 1.38
C PHE A 57 -4.33 17.02 -0.02
N SER A 58 -3.84 16.18 -0.92
CA SER A 58 -4.42 15.99 -2.25
C SER A 58 -4.29 14.52 -2.68
N HIS A 59 -5.19 14.06 -3.53
CA HIS A 59 -5.18 12.68 -4.02
C HIS A 59 -4.32 12.57 -5.27
N CYS A 60 -3.33 11.69 -5.27
CA CYS A 60 -2.60 11.32 -6.47
C CYS A 60 -3.43 10.30 -7.25
N VAL A 61 -4.10 10.77 -8.29
CA VAL A 61 -4.95 9.93 -9.16
C VAL A 61 -4.07 9.25 -10.21
N PRO A 62 -4.17 7.92 -10.41
CA PRO A 62 -3.47 7.24 -11.48
C PRO A 62 -3.86 7.78 -12.87
N GLU A 63 -2.87 7.94 -13.73
CA GLU A 63 -3.06 8.28 -15.14
C GLU A 63 -3.31 7.01 -15.94
N CYS A 64 -4.33 7.00 -16.79
CA CYS A 64 -4.58 5.87 -17.68
C CYS A 64 -3.77 6.06 -18.97
N ARG A 65 -2.86 5.11 -19.27
CA ARG A 65 -1.97 5.19 -20.45
C ARG A 65 -1.98 3.89 -21.24
N ALA A 66 -1.97 4.03 -22.57
CA ALA A 66 -1.75 2.93 -23.50
C ALA A 66 -0.23 2.72 -23.65
N LEU A 67 0.31 1.73 -22.92
CA LEU A 67 1.74 1.40 -22.92
C LEU A 67 1.92 -0.09 -23.23
N GLN A 68 3.02 -0.44 -23.88
CA GLN A 68 3.41 -1.85 -24.05
C GLN A 68 4.00 -2.40 -22.76
N SER A 69 3.82 -3.70 -22.48
CA SER A 69 4.33 -4.31 -21.23
C SER A 69 5.84 -4.12 -21.06
N MET A 70 6.64 -4.30 -22.12
CA MET A 70 8.08 -4.07 -22.10
C MET A 70 8.45 -2.62 -21.74
N GLU A 71 7.65 -1.65 -22.21
CA GLU A 71 7.85 -0.25 -21.87
C GLU A 71 7.53 0.01 -20.39
N VAL A 72 6.44 -0.55 -19.88
CA VAL A 72 6.06 -0.45 -18.45
C VAL A 72 7.16 -1.04 -17.56
N ASP A 73 7.68 -2.22 -17.89
CA ASP A 73 8.76 -2.86 -17.13
C ASP A 73 10.02 -2.00 -17.10
N ARG A 74 10.39 -1.41 -18.24
CA ARG A 74 11.52 -0.48 -18.34
C ARG A 74 11.30 0.77 -17.47
N LEU A 75 10.13 1.39 -17.56
CA LEU A 75 9.83 2.61 -16.80
C LEU A 75 9.78 2.36 -15.29
N LEU A 76 9.28 1.19 -14.86
CA LEU A 76 9.30 0.77 -13.45
C LEU A 76 10.73 0.51 -12.96
N ALA A 77 11.58 -0.13 -13.78
CA ALA A 77 12.98 -0.40 -13.45
C ALA A 77 13.79 0.89 -13.29
N ASN A 78 13.52 1.90 -14.12
CA ASN A 78 14.16 3.21 -14.05
C ASN A 78 13.56 4.13 -12.97
N CYS A 79 12.55 3.67 -12.22
CA CYS A 79 11.78 4.49 -11.28
C CYS A 79 11.10 5.72 -11.91
N GLU A 80 10.87 5.73 -13.23
CA GLU A 80 10.07 6.77 -13.90
C GLU A 80 8.57 6.58 -13.58
N LEU A 81 8.15 5.31 -13.43
CA LEU A 81 6.87 4.93 -12.84
C LEU A 81 7.08 4.42 -11.41
N ILE A 82 6.24 4.91 -10.50
CA ILE A 82 6.15 4.43 -9.11
C ILE A 82 5.24 3.20 -9.03
N GLU A 83 4.15 3.16 -9.79
CA GLU A 83 3.20 2.04 -9.80
C GLU A 83 2.60 1.92 -11.20
N ALA A 84 2.35 0.69 -11.64
CA ALA A 84 1.62 0.40 -12.87
C ALA A 84 0.70 -0.80 -12.63
N ARG A 85 -0.60 -0.62 -12.88
CA ARG A 85 -1.61 -1.67 -12.73
C ARG A 85 -2.31 -1.85 -14.08
N ARG A 86 -2.21 -3.05 -14.64
CA ARG A 86 -2.85 -3.37 -15.92
C ARG A 86 -4.38 -3.38 -15.77
N ARG A 87 -5.06 -2.71 -16.69
CA ARG A 87 -6.51 -2.72 -16.91
C ARG A 87 -6.79 -3.10 -18.36
N GLU A 88 -7.04 -4.38 -18.61
CA GLU A 88 -7.31 -4.91 -19.96
C GLU A 88 -6.19 -4.54 -20.97
N THR A 89 -6.44 -3.52 -21.78
CA THR A 89 -5.55 -2.96 -22.82
C THR A 89 -4.73 -1.76 -22.37
N LEU A 90 -5.07 -1.15 -21.23
CA LEU A 90 -4.44 0.06 -20.69
C LEU A 90 -3.72 -0.22 -19.37
N TYR A 91 -2.95 0.76 -18.91
CA TYR A 91 -2.32 0.75 -17.59
C TYR A 91 -2.74 2.00 -16.81
N ASP A 92 -3.19 1.79 -15.57
CA ASP A 92 -3.18 2.86 -14.58
C ASP A 92 -1.76 3.02 -14.08
N VAL A 93 -1.19 4.21 -14.21
CA VAL A 93 0.18 4.47 -13.76
C VAL A 93 0.25 5.63 -12.79
N ILE A 94 1.13 5.51 -11.81
CA ILE A 94 1.58 6.61 -10.96
C ILE A 94 3.01 6.92 -11.39
N THR A 95 3.27 8.14 -11.86
CA THR A 95 4.59 8.58 -12.30
C THR A 95 5.41 9.13 -11.14
N ALA A 96 6.74 9.12 -11.26
CA ALA A 96 7.59 9.84 -10.31
C ALA A 96 7.33 11.36 -10.36
N SER A 97 7.05 11.88 -11.56
CA SER A 97 6.74 13.29 -11.79
C SER A 97 5.50 13.76 -11.03
N SER A 98 4.44 12.92 -10.93
CA SER A 98 3.25 13.30 -10.17
C SER A 98 3.54 13.43 -8.67
N ILE A 99 4.37 12.55 -8.11
CA ILE A 99 4.82 12.65 -6.71
C ILE A 99 5.69 13.89 -6.51
N HIS A 100 6.59 14.20 -7.46
CA HIS A 100 7.42 15.40 -7.41
C HIS A 100 6.58 16.68 -7.39
N TYR A 101 5.56 16.76 -8.26
CA TYR A 101 4.64 17.88 -8.33
C TYR A 101 3.99 18.19 -6.97
N PHE A 102 3.44 17.18 -6.28
CA PHE A 102 2.84 17.41 -4.94
C PHE A 102 3.88 17.84 -3.89
N ALA A 103 5.10 17.31 -3.99
CA ALA A 103 6.17 17.67 -3.09
C ALA A 103 6.62 19.13 -3.26
N GLU A 104 6.65 19.64 -4.50
CA GLU A 104 6.91 21.05 -4.82
C GLU A 104 5.79 21.98 -4.36
N MET A 105 4.54 21.53 -4.48
CA MET A 105 3.39 22.28 -3.97
C MET A 105 3.32 22.30 -2.43
N GLY A 106 4.17 21.54 -1.74
CA GLY A 106 4.17 21.49 -0.29
C GLY A 106 2.94 20.82 0.31
N ILE A 107 2.36 19.84 -0.41
CA ILE A 107 1.13 19.11 -0.05
C ILE A 107 1.45 17.63 0.19
N HIS A 108 0.77 17.00 1.14
CA HIS A 108 0.81 15.55 1.32
C HIS A 108 -0.04 14.86 0.24
N CYS A 109 0.58 14.12 -0.67
CA CYS A 109 -0.18 13.33 -1.65
C CYS A 109 -0.63 11.99 -1.05
N ILE A 110 -1.92 11.71 -1.11
CA ILE A 110 -2.50 10.40 -0.80
C ILE A 110 -2.35 9.54 -2.05
N VAL A 111 -1.68 8.39 -1.94
CA VAL A 111 -1.36 7.54 -3.09
C VAL A 111 -1.58 6.05 -2.78
N ASP A 112 -2.23 5.35 -3.70
CA ASP A 112 -2.36 3.88 -3.68
C ASP A 112 -1.17 3.25 -4.41
N VAL A 113 -0.25 2.66 -3.65
CA VAL A 113 0.96 1.98 -4.18
C VAL A 113 1.18 0.64 -3.51
N SER A 114 1.77 -0.29 -4.25
CA SER A 114 2.25 -1.57 -3.73
C SER A 114 3.53 -1.37 -2.87
N PRO A 115 3.96 -2.39 -2.11
CA PRO A 115 5.26 -2.37 -1.45
C PRO A 115 6.44 -2.08 -2.39
N SER A 116 6.38 -2.58 -3.63
CA SER A 116 7.38 -2.27 -4.66
C SER A 116 7.35 -0.80 -5.06
N GLY A 117 6.17 -0.17 -5.09
CA GLY A 117 6.04 1.28 -5.28
C GLY A 117 6.68 2.07 -4.14
N ILE A 118 6.49 1.65 -2.89
CA ILE A 118 7.15 2.26 -1.72
C ILE A 118 8.69 2.16 -1.85
N GLN A 119 9.21 1.01 -2.29
CA GLN A 119 10.65 0.84 -2.53
C GLN A 119 11.16 1.80 -3.60
N ARG A 120 10.43 1.96 -4.71
CA ARG A 120 10.79 2.93 -5.76
C ARG A 120 10.75 4.37 -5.26
N MET A 121 9.76 4.73 -4.43
CA MET A 121 9.72 6.04 -3.78
C MET A 121 10.95 6.26 -2.90
N HIS A 122 11.36 5.26 -2.12
CA HIS A 122 12.59 5.31 -1.32
C HIS A 122 13.85 5.54 -2.18
N SER A 123 13.96 4.87 -3.34
CA SER A 123 15.07 5.07 -4.29
C SER A 123 15.13 6.51 -4.83
N LEU A 124 14.01 7.22 -4.84
CA LEU A 124 13.88 8.61 -5.26
C LEU A 124 13.89 9.61 -4.09
N HIS A 125 14.23 9.17 -2.88
CA HIS A 125 14.20 9.97 -1.65
C HIS A 125 12.82 10.54 -1.28
N PHE A 126 11.75 9.91 -1.76
CA PHE A 126 10.40 10.12 -1.25
C PHE A 126 10.09 9.05 -0.20
N TYR A 127 10.05 9.45 1.07
CA TYR A 127 9.81 8.53 2.18
C TYR A 127 8.34 8.62 2.60
N PRO A 128 7.42 7.78 2.10
CA PRO A 128 5.99 7.88 2.43
C PRO A 128 5.72 7.63 3.92
N ILE A 129 4.64 8.21 4.43
CA ILE A 129 4.03 7.86 5.71
C ILE A 129 3.07 6.70 5.42
N VAL A 130 3.42 5.51 5.91
CA VAL A 130 2.63 4.30 5.69
C VAL A 130 1.78 4.02 6.92
N ILE A 131 0.46 4.09 6.78
CA ILE A 131 -0.49 3.89 7.88
C ILE A 131 -1.34 2.66 7.59
N ARG A 132 -1.27 1.67 8.49
CA ARG A 132 -2.18 0.53 8.48
C ARG A 132 -3.28 0.73 9.51
N VAL A 133 -4.50 0.92 9.04
CA VAL A 133 -5.71 0.93 9.85
C VAL A 133 -6.05 -0.51 10.24
N LYS A 134 -6.15 -0.76 11.55
CA LYS A 134 -6.62 -2.04 12.09
C LYS A 134 -7.95 -1.80 12.77
N PHE A 135 -8.99 -2.45 12.28
CA PHE A 135 -10.29 -2.44 12.94
C PHE A 135 -10.36 -3.59 13.95
N ASN A 136 -10.36 -3.27 15.24
CA ASN A 136 -10.50 -4.25 16.31
C ASN A 136 -11.97 -4.35 16.70
N LEU A 137 -12.66 -5.42 16.28
CA LEU A 137 -13.98 -5.72 16.80
C LEU A 137 -13.87 -6.51 18.12
N PRO A 138 -14.69 -6.20 19.14
CA PRO A 138 -15.02 -7.20 20.14
C PRO A 138 -15.76 -8.35 19.45
N SER A 139 -15.36 -9.59 19.72
CA SER A 139 -15.67 -10.78 18.90
C SER A 139 -17.16 -11.17 18.75
N ARG A 140 -18.09 -10.43 19.38
CA ARG A 140 -19.49 -10.86 19.58
C ARG A 140 -20.56 -10.11 18.77
N SER A 141 -20.24 -9.04 18.05
CA SER A 141 -21.26 -8.23 17.35
C SER A 141 -21.45 -8.65 15.88
N LYS A 142 -22.46 -9.48 15.59
CA LYS A 142 -22.82 -9.94 14.21
C LYS A 142 -23.07 -8.78 13.21
N ILE A 143 -23.51 -7.62 13.70
CA ILE A 143 -23.74 -6.39 12.92
C ILE A 143 -22.45 -5.84 12.29
N SER A 144 -21.34 -6.00 12.99
CA SER A 144 -20.10 -5.30 12.68
C SER A 144 -19.27 -6.06 11.62
N ARG A 145 -19.46 -7.40 11.50
CA ARG A 145 -19.02 -8.18 10.32
C ARG A 145 -19.78 -7.80 9.05
N ARG A 146 -21.07 -7.45 9.14
CA ARG A 146 -21.88 -7.07 7.97
C ARG A 146 -21.43 -5.75 7.36
N ILE A 147 -21.02 -4.77 8.17
CA ILE A 147 -20.47 -3.49 7.66
C ILE A 147 -19.15 -3.71 6.93
N PHE A 148 -18.23 -4.48 7.54
CA PHE A 148 -16.94 -4.82 6.91
C PHE A 148 -17.10 -5.57 5.57
N VAL A 149 -18.02 -6.55 5.50
CA VAL A 149 -18.31 -7.30 4.26
C VAL A 149 -18.97 -6.40 3.21
N ARG A 150 -19.89 -5.51 3.60
CA ARG A 150 -20.52 -4.56 2.66
C ARG A 150 -19.54 -3.57 2.06
N GLU A 151 -18.62 -3.02 2.85
CA GLU A 151 -17.60 -2.10 2.32
C GLU A 151 -16.61 -2.79 1.39
N ASN A 152 -16.13 -3.98 1.74
CA ASN A 152 -15.27 -4.76 0.84
C ASN A 152 -15.96 -5.07 -0.49
N ASN A 153 -17.25 -5.43 -0.45
CA ASN A 153 -18.03 -5.71 -1.67
C ASN A 153 -18.26 -4.44 -2.52
N ASN A 154 -18.44 -3.28 -1.91
CA ASN A 154 -18.56 -2.00 -2.63
C ASN A 154 -17.23 -1.54 -3.25
N GLN A 155 -16.09 -1.89 -2.65
CA GLN A 155 -14.77 -1.60 -3.21
C GLN A 155 -14.38 -2.55 -4.35
N THR A 156 -14.88 -3.80 -4.35
CA THR A 156 -14.73 -4.72 -5.48
C THR A 156 -15.74 -4.45 -6.61
N GLY A 157 -16.95 -3.98 -6.30
CA GLY A 157 -18.01 -3.71 -7.28
C GLY A 157 -17.80 -2.45 -8.14
N LYS A 158 -16.91 -1.53 -7.74
CA LYS A 158 -16.50 -0.36 -8.56
C LYS A 158 -15.30 -0.62 -9.47
N ARG A 159 -14.78 -1.86 -9.53
CA ARG A 159 -13.66 -2.27 -10.40
C ARG A 159 -14.12 -2.92 -11.71
N SER A 160 -15.43 -2.97 -11.96
CA SER A 160 -16.05 -3.63 -13.10
C SER A 160 -16.99 -2.67 -13.85
N HIS A 161 -16.46 -1.54 -14.32
CA HIS A 161 -17.04 -0.74 -15.41
C HIS A 161 -15.94 0.10 -16.05
#